data_AF-Q72D05-F1
#
_entry.id   AF-Q72D05-F1
#
_cell.length_a   1.000
_cell.length_b   1.000
_cell.length_c   1.000
_cell.angle_alpha   90.00
_cell.angle_beta   90.00
_cell.angle_gamma   90.00
#
_symmetry.space_group_name_H-M   'P 1'
#
loop_
_entity.id
_entity.type
_entity.pdbx_description
1 polymer ?
#
loop_
_entity_poly.entity_id
_entity_poly.type
_entity_poly.pdbx_seq_one_letter_code
_entity_poly.pdbx_strand_id
1 'polypeptide(L)'
;MPRAMQPLLASTVLGSMLALCGLTGCASRPAPPPSVLVVATQPCPAPVRPVLPMLDGTLPFDAPPNVAALLKRDDALRGYAKGLEAAVDCYRAQTAPMENR
;
A
#
# COMPACT_ATOMS: atom_id res chain seq x y z
N MET A 1 50.64 -20.96 58.12
CA MET A 1 50.45 -20.09 56.94
C MET A 1 50.33 -20.95 55.68
N PRO A 2 49.13 -21.31 55.19
CA PRO A 2 49.01 -21.89 53.85
C PRO A 2 48.81 -20.77 52.82
N ARG A 3 49.77 -20.66 51.89
CA ARG A 3 49.71 -19.77 50.73
C ARG A 3 48.88 -20.41 49.62
N ALA A 4 47.82 -19.70 49.23
CA ALA A 4 47.49 -19.39 47.84
C ALA A 4 47.70 -20.51 46.79
N MET A 5 46.80 -21.50 46.75
CA MET A 5 46.65 -22.43 45.62
C MET A 5 45.20 -22.41 45.07
N GLN A 6 44.54 -21.25 45.15
CA GLN A 6 43.12 -21.08 44.82
C GLN A 6 42.79 -20.20 43.59
N PRO A 7 43.66 -19.33 43.01
CA PRO A 7 43.20 -18.43 41.96
C PRO A 7 43.25 -19.04 40.54
N LEU A 8 44.00 -20.11 40.31
CA LEU A 8 44.22 -20.67 38.96
C LEU A 8 43.04 -21.51 38.46
N LEU A 9 42.41 -22.31 39.33
CA LEU A 9 41.27 -23.16 38.95
C LEU A 9 40.00 -22.35 38.62
N ALA A 10 39.80 -21.21 39.30
CA ALA A 10 38.68 -20.32 39.01
C ALA A 10 38.80 -19.65 37.64
N SER A 11 40.03 -19.35 37.20
CA SER A 11 40.30 -18.68 35.92
C SER A 11 40.07 -19.62 34.73
N THR A 12 40.40 -20.90 34.85
CA THR A 12 40.19 -21.90 33.80
C THR A 12 38.71 -22.25 33.60
N VAL A 13 37.91 -22.28 34.67
CA VAL A 13 36.47 -22.57 34.59
C VAL A 13 35.71 -21.41 33.94
N LEU A 14 36.06 -20.16 34.27
CA LEU A 14 35.43 -18.98 33.69
C LEU A 14 35.75 -18.86 32.18
N GLY A 15 36.98 -19.16 31.79
CA GLY A 15 37.39 -19.16 30.37
C GLY A 15 36.67 -20.23 29.54
N SER A 16 36.44 -21.41 30.11
CA SER A 16 35.68 -22.49 29.45
C SER A 16 34.22 -22.10 29.22
N MET A 17 33.56 -21.47 30.20
CA MET A 17 32.17 -21.00 30.08
C MET A 17 31.99 -19.92 29.00
N LEU A 18 32.93 -18.98 28.87
CA LEU A 18 32.89 -17.95 27.82
C LEU A 18 33.09 -18.53 26.42
N ALA A 19 33.91 -19.58 26.27
CA ALA A 19 34.12 -20.27 25.00
C ALA A 19 32.87 -21.05 24.55
N LEU A 20 32.15 -21.70 25.47
CA LEU A 20 30.92 -22.42 25.14
C LEU A 20 29.76 -21.48 24.79
N CYS A 21 29.65 -20.31 25.42
CA CYS A 21 28.62 -19.30 25.08
C CYS A 21 28.87 -18.63 23.71
N GLY A 22 30.11 -18.61 23.22
CA GLY A 22 30.42 -18.08 21.89
C GLY A 22 29.98 -19.00 20.74
N LEU A 23 29.89 -20.31 20.98
CA LEU A 23 29.53 -21.32 19.97
C LEU A 23 28.01 -21.48 19.80
N THR A 24 27.21 -21.05 20.78
CA THR A 24 25.74 -21.04 20.69
C THR A 24 25.20 -19.69 20.22
N GLY A 25 26.07 -18.82 19.71
CA GLY A 25 25.67 -17.57 19.07
C GLY A 25 24.72 -17.86 17.93
N CYS A 26 23.42 -17.65 18.17
CA CYS A 26 22.41 -17.49 17.13
C CYS A 26 22.81 -16.24 16.32
N ALA A 27 23.73 -16.42 15.38
CA ALA A 27 23.98 -15.44 14.35
C ALA A 27 22.68 -15.33 13.57
N SER A 28 21.88 -14.33 13.89
CA SER A 28 20.68 -13.97 13.15
C SER A 28 21.09 -13.85 11.69
N ARG A 29 20.70 -14.84 10.88
CA ARG A 29 20.94 -14.82 9.44
C ARG A 29 20.37 -13.49 8.94
N PRO A 30 21.11 -12.70 8.15
CA PRO A 30 20.58 -11.45 7.62
C PRO A 30 19.23 -11.73 7.01
N ALA A 31 18.20 -11.01 7.46
CA ALA A 31 16.87 -11.14 6.89
C ALA A 31 17.00 -10.92 5.37
N PRO A 32 16.38 -11.78 4.53
CA PRO A 32 16.40 -11.55 3.10
C PRO A 32 15.89 -10.13 2.83
N PRO A 33 16.47 -9.42 1.84
CA PRO A 33 15.98 -8.11 1.47
C PRO A 33 14.48 -8.21 1.13
N PRO A 34 13.68 -7.19 1.44
CA PRO A 34 12.25 -7.22 1.12
C PRO A 34 12.08 -7.49 -0.37
N SER A 35 11.40 -8.58 -0.71
CA SER A 35 11.05 -8.87 -2.10
C SER A 35 9.99 -7.87 -2.55
N VAL A 36 10.34 -7.00 -3.49
CA VAL A 36 9.39 -6.08 -4.11
C VAL A 36 8.49 -6.88 -5.04
N LEU A 37 7.21 -7.03 -4.67
CA LEU A 37 6.22 -7.62 -5.55
C LEU A 37 5.80 -6.58 -6.60
N VAL A 38 6.34 -6.69 -7.81
CA VAL A 38 5.92 -5.83 -8.93
C VAL A 38 4.68 -6.45 -9.59
N VAL A 39 3.50 -5.90 -9.29
CA VAL A 39 2.26 -6.31 -9.96
C VAL A 39 2.14 -5.57 -11.28
N ALA A 40 2.34 -6.29 -12.39
CA ALA A 40 2.08 -5.76 -13.72
C ALA A 40 0.57 -5.64 -13.94
N THR A 41 0.05 -4.41 -14.02
CA THR A 41 -1.36 -4.16 -14.35
C THR A 41 -1.51 -3.80 -15.82
N GLN A 42 -2.62 -4.23 -16.41
CA GLN A 42 -3.07 -3.74 -17.71
C GLN A 42 -3.82 -2.42 -17.54
N PRO A 43 -3.70 -1.49 -18.50
CA PRO A 43 -4.41 -0.22 -18.43
C PRO A 43 -5.93 -0.44 -18.46
N CYS A 44 -6.63 0.09 -17.47
CA CYS A 44 -8.09 0.10 -17.43
C CYS A 44 -8.66 1.28 -18.22
N PRO A 45 -9.80 1.10 -18.91
CA PRO A 45 -10.40 2.16 -19.71
C PRO A 45 -10.96 3.27 -18.81
N ALA A 46 -10.46 4.49 -18.98
CA ALA A 46 -11.02 5.68 -18.34
C ALA A 46 -12.07 6.34 -19.25
N PRO A 47 -13.19 6.84 -18.71
CA PRO A 47 -14.16 7.57 -19.50
C PRO A 47 -13.58 8.90 -19.99
N VAL A 48 -14.03 9.35 -21.16
CA VAL A 48 -13.71 10.68 -21.67
C VAL A 48 -14.47 11.72 -20.86
N ARG A 49 -13.80 12.83 -20.49
CA ARG A 49 -14.45 13.95 -19.80
C ARG A 49 -15.57 14.53 -20.68
N PRO A 50 -16.82 14.63 -20.18
CA PRO A 50 -17.92 15.16 -20.98
C PRO A 50 -17.79 16.67 -21.17
N VAL A 51 -18.28 17.15 -22.32
CA VAL A 51 -18.54 18.58 -22.52
C VAL A 51 -19.87 18.90 -21.84
N LEU A 52 -19.86 19.88 -20.94
CA LEU A 52 -21.04 20.30 -20.20
C LEU A 52 -21.72 21.48 -20.90
N PRO A 53 -23.06 21.52 -20.97
CA PRO A 53 -23.76 22.69 -21.50
C PRO A 53 -23.48 23.91 -20.62
N MET A 54 -23.36 25.06 -21.28
CA MET A 54 -23.19 26.35 -20.63
C MET A 54 -24.54 26.85 -20.10
N LEU A 55 -24.47 27.61 -19.00
CA LEU A 55 -25.62 28.36 -18.49
C LEU A 55 -25.62 29.74 -19.14
N ASP A 56 -26.81 30.26 -19.41
CA ASP A 56 -26.98 31.63 -19.85
C ASP A 56 -26.95 32.56 -18.63
N GLY A 57 -25.87 33.32 -18.52
CA GLY A 57 -25.66 34.27 -17.43
C GLY A 57 -26.54 35.52 -17.52
N THR A 58 -27.28 35.71 -18.62
CA THR A 58 -28.23 36.82 -18.78
C THR A 58 -29.62 36.48 -18.24
N LEU A 59 -29.89 35.21 -17.96
CA LEU A 59 -31.15 34.72 -17.41
C LEU A 59 -31.02 34.41 -15.91
N PRO A 60 -32.12 34.45 -15.15
CA PRO A 60 -32.17 33.88 -13.81
C PRO A 60 -31.69 32.42 -13.79
N PHE A 61 -31.12 32.00 -12.67
CA PHE A 61 -30.59 30.64 -12.50
C PHE A 61 -31.68 29.56 -12.66
N ASP A 62 -32.89 29.85 -12.18
CA ASP A 62 -34.08 29.00 -12.23
C ASP A 62 -34.93 29.21 -13.49
N ALA A 63 -34.48 30.03 -14.43
CA ALA A 63 -35.13 30.16 -15.72
C ALA A 63 -35.19 28.78 -16.40
N PRO A 64 -36.31 28.42 -17.07
CA PRO A 64 -36.46 27.08 -17.66
C PRO A 64 -35.28 26.61 -18.55
N PRO A 65 -34.64 27.47 -19.37
CA PRO A 65 -33.45 27.07 -20.14
C PRO A 65 -32.26 26.67 -19.27
N ASN A 66 -31.99 27.41 -18.19
CA ASN A 66 -30.88 27.13 -17.27
C ASN A 66 -31.16 25.86 -16.44
N VAL A 67 -32.40 25.66 -15.98
CA VAL A 67 -32.79 24.41 -15.31
C VAL A 67 -32.58 23.20 -16.23
N ALA A 68 -33.01 23.28 -17.49
CA ALA A 68 -32.79 22.20 -18.45
C ALA A 68 -31.29 21.92 -18.70
N ALA A 69 -30.47 22.96 -18.78
CA ALA A 69 -29.01 22.82 -18.91
C ALA A 69 -28.39 22.16 -17.66
N LEU A 70 -28.85 22.53 -16.45
CA LEU A 70 -28.39 21.93 -15.19
C LEU A 70 -28.73 20.44 -15.09
N LEU A 71 -29.95 20.04 -15.46
CA LEU A 71 -30.34 18.63 -15.47
C LEU A 71 -29.47 17.81 -16.42
N LYS A 72 -29.21 18.34 -17.63
CA LYS A 72 -28.28 17.73 -18.59
C LYS A 72 -26.85 17.62 -18.05
N ARG A 73 -26.40 18.60 -17.25
CA ARG A 73 -25.08 18.54 -16.58
C ARG A 73 -25.03 17.45 -15.53
N ASP A 74 -26.09 17.31 -14.72
CA ASP A 74 -26.16 16.24 -13.71
C ASP A 74 -26.05 14.87 -14.35
N ASP A 75 -26.86 14.61 -15.39
CA ASP A 75 -26.86 13.33 -16.09
C ASP A 75 -25.48 13.00 -16.68
N ALA A 76 -24.83 13.98 -17.34
CA ALA A 76 -23.51 13.81 -17.91
C ALA A 76 -22.44 13.53 -16.84
N LEU A 77 -22.48 14.26 -15.71
CA LEU A 77 -21.54 14.08 -14.61
C LEU A 77 -21.75 12.75 -13.88
N ARG A 78 -23.00 12.32 -13.70
CA ARG A 78 -23.33 11.01 -13.12
C ARG A 78 -22.82 9.87 -14.00
N GLY A 79 -22.98 9.99 -15.32
CA GLY A 79 -22.42 9.02 -16.27
C GLY A 79 -20.89 8.97 -16.21
N TYR A 80 -20.24 10.13 -16.17
CA TYR A 80 -18.78 10.22 -16.04
C TYR A 80 -18.27 9.62 -14.73
N ALA A 81 -18.93 9.90 -13.59
CA ALA A 81 -18.59 9.33 -12.29
C ALA A 81 -18.67 7.80 -12.30
N LYS A 82 -19.76 7.22 -12.84
CA LYS A 82 -19.89 5.76 -13.00
C LYS A 82 -18.75 5.17 -13.84
N GLY A 83 -18.34 5.85 -14.90
CA GLY A 83 -17.20 5.42 -15.71
C GLY A 83 -15.88 5.43 -14.94
N LEU A 84 -15.67 6.43 -14.08
CA LEU A 84 -14.48 6.51 -13.23
C LEU A 84 -14.49 5.42 -12.16
N GLU A 85 -15.63 5.16 -11.53
CA GLU A 85 -15.81 4.05 -10.58
C GLU A 85 -15.46 2.72 -11.24
N ALA A 86 -15.98 2.47 -12.45
CA ALA A 86 -15.66 1.26 -13.22
C ALA A 86 -14.16 1.13 -13.54
N ALA A 87 -13.48 2.24 -13.86
CA ALA A 87 -12.04 2.23 -14.10
C ALA A 87 -11.25 1.87 -12.82
N VAL A 88 -11.65 2.40 -11.66
CA VAL A 88 -11.05 2.07 -10.36
C VAL A 88 -11.29 0.61 -10.00
N ASP A 89 -12.52 0.11 -10.20
CA ASP A 89 -12.88 -1.27 -9.89
C ASP A 89 -12.12 -2.27 -10.77
N CYS A 90 -11.88 -1.92 -12.04
CA CYS A 90 -11.02 -2.70 -12.93
C CYS A 90 -9.60 -2.85 -12.36
N TYR A 91 -8.97 -1.78 -11.86
CA TYR A 91 -7.63 -1.89 -11.26
C TYR A 91 -7.66 -2.70 -9.96
N ARG A 92 -8.68 -2.50 -9.11
CA ARG A 92 -8.84 -3.30 -7.89
C ARG A 92 -8.95 -4.79 -8.18
N ALA A 93 -9.67 -5.18 -9.22
CA ALA A 93 -9.82 -6.58 -9.64
C ALA A 93 -8.50 -7.20 -10.12
N GLN A 94 -7.56 -6.39 -10.63
CA GLN A 94 -6.23 -6.86 -11.03
C GLN A 94 -5.27 -7.05 -9.85
N THR A 95 -5.49 -6.32 -8.75
CA THR A 95 -4.64 -6.36 -7.55
C THR A 95 -5.22 -7.18 -6.41
N ALA A 96 -6.41 -7.76 -6.59
CA ALA A 96 -7.04 -8.59 -5.56
C ALA A 96 -6.20 -9.86 -5.30
N PRO A 97 -5.97 -10.26 -4.04
CA PRO A 97 -5.25 -11.49 -3.72
C PRO A 97 -5.92 -12.71 -4.35
N MET A 98 -5.12 -13.64 -4.88
CA MET A 98 -5.56 -14.92 -5.45
C MET A 98 -6.05 -15.91 -4.37
N GLU A 99 -6.62 -15.45 -3.26
CA GLU A 99 -7.04 -16.33 -2.15
C GLU A 99 -8.40 -17.01 -2.44
N ASN A 100 -9.13 -16.59 -3.49
CA ASN A 100 -10.49 -17.09 -3.72
C ASN A 100 -10.94 -17.06 -5.20
N ARG A 101 -10.03 -17.35 -6.14
CA ARG A 101 -10.37 -17.50 -7.58
C ARG A 101 -10.07 -18.92 -8.05
#